data_AF-A0A4V0NF50-F1
#
_entry.id   AF-A0A4V0NF50-F1
#
_cell.length_a   1.000
_cell.length_b   1.000
_cell.length_c   1.000
_cell.angle_alpha   90.00
_cell.angle_beta   90.00
_cell.angle_gamma   90.00
#
_symmetry.space_group_name_H-M   'P 1'
#
loop_
_entity.id
_entity.type
_entity.pdbx_description
1 polymer ?
#
loop_
_entity_poly.entity_id
_entity_poly.type
_entity_poly.pdbx_seq_one_letter_code
_entity_poly.pdbx_strand_id
1 'polypeptide(L)'
;MVAAAHRPSPPSTAPAGEQRFVLHGVSWQTYVRLRDELDTPGLRMTFCEGTLELMRPSIDHEATKTLIARLIELFALERDVPLYGYGSTTFRREAKARSLEPDECYCVGEAIEELPDIAIEVALTSGGIDKLSVCSGLGVREVWFWENDAFHLHALRGEAYEAIAASELLPDLDLVALARFVRWPDQHAAVKAFRGWLRNAG
;
A
#
# COMPACT_ATOMS: atom_id res chain seq x y z
N MET A 1 21.59 51.90 23.07
CA MET A 1 20.94 51.12 21.99
C MET A 1 21.47 49.70 22.08
N VAL A 2 20.66 48.75 22.54
CA VAL A 2 21.08 47.35 22.71
C VAL A 2 20.76 46.62 21.41
N ALA A 3 21.79 46.08 20.76
CA ALA A 3 21.64 45.30 19.52
C ALA A 3 20.85 44.03 19.82
N ALA A 4 19.73 43.84 19.12
CA ALA A 4 18.95 42.61 19.19
C ALA A 4 19.73 41.49 18.50
N ALA A 5 20.08 40.45 19.27
CA ALA A 5 20.67 39.23 18.74
C ALA A 5 19.64 38.53 17.82
N HIS A 6 20.03 38.30 16.57
CA HIS A 6 19.28 37.53 15.59
C HIS A 6 19.16 36.08 16.09
N ARG A 7 17.97 35.68 16.55
CA ARG A 7 17.68 34.26 16.81
C ARG A 7 17.58 33.55 15.45
N PRO A 8 18.31 32.45 15.22
CA PRO A 8 18.10 31.66 14.01
C PRO A 8 16.66 31.14 14.03
N SER A 9 15.97 31.31 12.90
CA SER A 9 14.66 30.68 12.68
C SER A 9 14.80 29.16 12.81
N PRO A 10 13.81 28.45 13.37
CA PRO A 10 13.81 26.99 13.34
C PRO A 10 13.94 26.51 11.88
N PRO A 11 14.63 25.39 11.61
CA PRO A 11 14.69 24.85 10.27
C PRO A 11 13.27 24.66 9.75
N SER A 12 13.03 25.15 8.53
CA SER A 12 11.79 24.91 7.80
C SER A 12 11.53 23.41 7.78
N THR A 13 10.46 22.97 8.43
CA THR A 13 9.92 21.63 8.29
C THR A 13 9.40 21.49 6.87
N ALA A 14 10.29 21.13 5.94
CA ALA A 14 9.88 20.44 4.73
C ALA A 14 8.92 19.31 5.15
N PRO A 15 7.84 19.04 4.40
CA PRO A 15 7.04 17.85 4.67
C PRO A 15 8.03 16.67 4.68
N ALA A 16 8.11 15.99 5.82
CA ALA A 16 9.00 14.86 5.97
C ALA A 16 8.58 13.83 4.93
N GLY A 17 9.38 13.70 3.88
CA GLY A 17 9.20 12.64 2.90
C GLY A 17 9.14 11.28 3.60
N GLU A 18 8.67 10.29 2.87
CA GLU A 18 8.64 8.91 3.34
C GLU A 18 10.01 8.50 3.92
N GLN A 19 10.01 7.99 5.16
CA GLN A 19 11.24 7.54 5.80
C GLN A 19 11.32 6.03 5.68
N ARG A 20 12.31 5.53 4.94
CA ARG A 20 12.53 4.11 4.71
C ARG A 20 13.95 3.71 5.09
N PHE A 21 14.08 2.63 5.85
CA PHE A 21 15.35 2.05 6.27
C PHE A 21 15.35 0.54 5.98
N VAL A 22 16.44 0.05 5.39
CA VAL A 22 16.61 -1.37 5.09
C VAL A 22 17.80 -1.91 5.87
N LEU A 23 17.57 -3.00 6.59
CA LEU A 23 18.57 -3.73 7.36
C LEU A 23 18.74 -5.11 6.73
N HIS A 24 19.99 -5.55 6.58
CA HIS A 24 20.33 -6.88 6.05
C HIS A 24 20.95 -7.76 7.15
N GLY A 25 20.86 -9.07 6.98
CA GLY A 25 21.38 -10.04 7.95
C GLY A 25 20.54 -10.18 9.23
N VAL A 26 19.27 -9.75 9.20
CA VAL A 26 18.36 -9.80 10.34
C VAL A 26 17.73 -11.18 10.44
N SER A 27 18.00 -11.94 11.51
CA SER A 27 17.35 -13.24 11.70
C SER A 27 15.83 -13.10 11.88
N TRP A 28 15.05 -14.14 11.56
CA TRP A 28 13.61 -14.16 11.82
C TRP A 28 13.28 -13.84 13.28
N GLN A 29 14.03 -14.43 14.21
CA GLN A 29 13.84 -14.21 15.65
C GLN A 29 14.15 -12.77 16.05
N THR A 30 15.17 -12.15 15.44
CA THR A 30 15.46 -10.72 15.64
C THR A 30 14.34 -9.85 15.11
N TYR A 31 13.82 -10.15 13.91
CA TYR A 31 12.67 -9.44 13.35
C TYR A 31 11.44 -9.52 14.28
N VAL A 32 11.09 -10.72 14.75
CA VAL A 32 9.94 -10.91 15.66
C VAL A 32 10.09 -10.06 16.91
N ARG A 33 11.27 -10.07 17.55
CA ARG A 33 11.56 -9.23 18.72
C ARG A 33 11.44 -7.75 18.43
N LEU A 34 12.05 -7.29 17.32
CA LEU A 34 12.00 -5.88 16.93
C LEU A 34 10.57 -5.41 16.70
N ARG A 35 9.75 -6.22 16.04
CA ARG A 35 8.34 -5.89 15.81
C ARG A 35 7.56 -5.80 17.13
N ASP A 36 7.74 -6.78 18.03
CA ASP A 36 7.01 -6.81 19.29
C ASP A 36 7.45 -5.66 20.23
N GLU A 37 8.70 -5.20 20.14
CA GLU A 37 9.25 -4.07 20.91
C GLU A 37 8.92 -2.70 20.31
N LEU A 38 8.75 -2.61 18.98
CA LEU A 38 8.55 -1.36 18.25
C LEU A 38 7.14 -1.21 17.67
N ASP A 39 6.15 -1.94 18.21
CA ASP A 39 4.74 -1.84 17.84
C ASP A 39 4.19 -0.45 18.19
N THR A 40 4.41 0.50 17.27
CA THR A 40 4.12 1.92 17.42
C THR A 40 3.29 2.37 16.22
N PRO A 41 2.20 3.13 16.43
CA PRO A 41 1.38 3.64 15.34
C PRO A 41 2.21 4.37 14.27
N GLY A 42 1.98 4.00 13.01
CA GLY A 42 2.63 4.62 11.85
C GLY A 42 4.03 4.10 11.53
N LEU A 43 4.60 3.18 12.32
CA LEU A 43 5.77 2.40 11.90
C LEU A 43 5.29 1.10 11.26
N ARG A 44 5.80 0.81 10.07
CA ARG A 44 5.50 -0.42 9.33
C ARG A 44 6.76 -1.26 9.15
N MET A 45 6.59 -2.58 9.18
CA MET A 45 7.70 -3.51 9.02
C MET A 45 7.42 -4.56 7.95
N THR A 46 8.31 -4.67 6.97
CA THR A 46 8.31 -5.76 5.98
C THR A 46 9.55 -6.60 6.16
N PHE A 47 9.42 -7.93 6.13
CA PHE A 47 10.54 -8.85 6.31
C PHE A 47 10.59 -9.91 5.20
N CYS A 48 11.79 -10.15 4.67
CA CYS A 48 12.05 -11.11 3.62
C CYS A 48 13.48 -11.69 3.73
N GLU A 49 13.61 -12.97 4.10
CA GLU A 49 14.87 -13.75 4.05
C GLU A 49 16.11 -13.02 4.56
N GLY A 50 16.01 -12.42 5.75
CA GLY A 50 17.15 -11.72 6.34
C GLY A 50 17.20 -10.22 6.04
N THR A 51 16.28 -9.71 5.23
CA THR A 51 16.12 -8.29 4.97
C THR A 51 14.88 -7.77 5.71
N LEU A 52 15.07 -6.72 6.51
CA LEU A 52 14.02 -6.02 7.25
C LEU A 52 13.93 -4.59 6.73
N GLU A 53 12.76 -4.20 6.26
CA GLU A 53 12.41 -2.83 5.92
C GLU A 53 11.58 -2.24 7.04
N LEU A 54 11.97 -1.05 7.49
CA LEU A 54 11.19 -0.19 8.36
C LEU A 54 10.76 1.04 7.58
N MET A 55 9.48 1.36 7.67
CA MET A 55 8.91 2.46 6.92
C MET A 55 7.96 3.28 7.78
N ARG A 56 8.04 4.61 7.63
CA ARG A 56 7.00 5.53 8.10
C ARG A 56 6.38 6.24 6.90
N PRO A 57 5.11 5.94 6.58
CA PRO A 57 4.39 6.61 5.51
C PRO A 57 4.38 8.13 5.70
N SER A 58 4.53 8.88 4.61
CA SER A 58 4.30 10.33 4.61
C SER A 58 2.82 10.67 4.59
N ILE A 59 2.48 11.95 4.77
CA ILE A 59 1.11 12.44 4.60
C ILE A 59 0.61 12.16 3.18
N ASP A 60 1.46 12.38 2.16
CA ASP A 60 1.10 12.17 0.76
C ASP A 60 0.85 10.68 0.47
N HIS A 61 1.63 9.79 1.09
CA HIS A 61 1.43 8.34 1.02
C HIS A 61 0.07 7.95 1.58
N GLU A 62 -0.23 8.38 2.80
CA GLU A 62 -1.49 8.08 3.47
C GLU A 62 -2.69 8.71 2.74
N ALA A 63 -2.55 9.92 2.21
CA ALA A 63 -3.58 10.57 1.41
C ALA A 63 -3.86 9.82 0.09
N THR A 64 -2.81 9.38 -0.61
CA THR A 64 -2.90 8.62 -1.86
C THR A 64 -3.56 7.26 -1.60
N LYS A 65 -3.05 6.52 -0.62
CA LYS A 65 -3.59 5.24 -0.16
C LYS A 65 -5.09 5.36 0.18
N THR A 66 -5.45 6.34 1.00
CA THR A 66 -6.84 6.57 1.41
C THR A 66 -7.74 6.87 0.22
N LEU A 67 -7.27 7.66 -0.75
CA LEU A 67 -8.05 7.95 -1.96
C LEU A 67 -8.23 6.71 -2.83
N ILE A 68 -7.18 5.90 -3.03
CA ILE A 68 -7.25 4.63 -3.76
C ILE A 68 -8.32 3.72 -3.13
N ALA A 69 -8.26 3.53 -1.80
CA ALA A 69 -9.23 2.71 -1.06
C ALA A 69 -10.66 3.19 -1.30
N ARG A 70 -10.92 4.49 -1.09
CA ARG A 70 -12.25 5.09 -1.26
C ARG A 70 -12.81 4.92 -2.67
N LEU A 71 -11.95 4.96 -3.70
CA LEU A 71 -12.39 4.79 -5.08
C LEU A 71 -12.66 3.32 -5.40
N ILE A 72 -11.79 2.39 -5.00
CA ILE A 72 -11.99 0.94 -5.23
C ILE A 72 -13.25 0.45 -4.50
N GLU A 73 -13.43 0.84 -3.24
CA GLU A 73 -14.62 0.47 -2.46
C GLU A 73 -15.90 1.06 -3.03
N LEU A 74 -15.84 2.29 -3.55
CA LEU A 74 -16.97 2.89 -4.25
C LEU A 74 -17.29 2.13 -5.55
N PHE A 75 -16.28 1.70 -6.31
CA PHE A 75 -16.49 0.86 -7.48
C PHE A 75 -17.19 -0.45 -7.10
N ALA A 76 -16.67 -1.13 -6.07
CA ALA A 76 -17.24 -2.40 -5.61
C ALA A 76 -18.70 -2.22 -5.17
N LEU A 77 -19.02 -1.15 -4.44
CA LEU A 77 -20.38 -0.84 -4.04
C LEU A 77 -21.32 -0.53 -5.22
N GLU A 78 -20.87 0.23 -6.22
CA GLU A 78 -21.69 0.57 -7.39
C GLU A 78 -21.85 -0.61 -8.36
N ARG A 79 -20.94 -1.59 -8.33
CA ARG A 79 -21.00 -2.82 -9.16
C ARG A 79 -21.51 -4.05 -8.41
N ASP A 80 -21.94 -3.89 -7.16
CA ASP A 80 -22.42 -4.98 -6.30
C ASP A 80 -21.41 -6.14 -6.18
N VAL A 81 -20.12 -5.78 -6.08
CA VAL A 81 -19.03 -6.73 -5.84
C VAL A 81 -18.74 -6.78 -4.34
N PRO A 82 -18.90 -7.94 -3.67
CA PRO A 82 -18.49 -8.08 -2.28
C PRO A 82 -16.98 -7.87 -2.16
N LEU A 83 -16.58 -6.80 -1.49
CA LEU A 83 -15.18 -6.44 -1.29
C LEU A 83 -14.96 -6.07 0.19
N TYR A 84 -14.06 -6.79 0.84
CA TYR A 84 -13.82 -6.66 2.28
C TYR A 84 -12.40 -6.18 2.53
N GLY A 85 -12.25 -4.93 2.98
CA GLY A 85 -10.95 -4.29 3.25
C GLY A 85 -10.50 -4.46 4.69
N TYR A 86 -9.21 -4.70 4.91
CA TYR A 86 -8.61 -4.90 6.24
C TYR A 86 -7.11 -4.58 6.28
N GLY A 87 -6.72 -3.48 5.63
CA GLY A 87 -5.35 -2.98 5.66
C GLY A 87 -4.80 -2.72 7.07
N SER A 88 -3.48 -2.61 7.18
CA SER A 88 -2.71 -2.57 8.44
C SER A 88 -2.61 -3.90 9.20
N THR A 89 -3.11 -5.00 8.65
CA THR A 89 -2.91 -6.35 9.21
C THR A 89 -1.54 -6.89 8.82
N THR A 90 -0.77 -7.41 9.78
CA THR A 90 0.52 -8.07 9.54
C THR A 90 0.31 -9.53 9.12
N PHE A 91 0.65 -9.88 7.88
CA PHE A 91 0.65 -11.26 7.39
C PHE A 91 2.02 -11.88 7.54
N ARG A 92 2.11 -13.10 8.09
CA ARG A 92 3.39 -13.74 8.44
C ARG A 92 3.44 -15.20 8.06
N ARG A 93 4.59 -15.64 7.58
CA ARG A 93 4.85 -17.06 7.32
C ARG A 93 6.29 -17.40 7.68
N GLU A 94 6.50 -17.85 8.92
CA GLU A 94 7.81 -18.19 9.46
C GLU A 94 8.54 -19.24 8.62
N ALA A 95 7.82 -20.28 8.18
CA ALA A 95 8.38 -21.33 7.32
C ALA A 95 8.94 -20.80 5.99
N LYS A 96 8.50 -19.63 5.54
CA LYS A 96 9.01 -18.93 4.36
C LYS A 96 9.80 -17.68 4.73
N ALA A 97 10.04 -17.39 6.01
CA ALA A 97 10.74 -16.18 6.47
C ALA A 97 10.21 -14.88 5.81
N ARG A 98 8.87 -14.75 5.72
CA ARG A 98 8.19 -13.59 5.13
C ARG A 98 7.24 -12.91 6.11
N SER A 99 7.18 -11.58 6.05
CA SER A 99 6.13 -10.77 6.67
C SER A 99 5.82 -9.53 5.85
N LEU A 100 4.53 -9.21 5.73
CA LEU A 100 4.04 -8.01 5.04
C LEU A 100 2.97 -7.30 5.86
N GLU A 101 2.99 -5.97 5.81
CA GLU A 101 1.89 -5.09 6.22
C GLU A 101 1.51 -4.25 5.00
N PRO A 102 0.53 -4.68 4.19
CA PRO A 102 0.18 -3.97 2.98
C PRO A 102 -0.42 -2.61 3.29
N ASP A 103 -0.32 -1.69 2.33
CA ASP A 103 -0.99 -0.39 2.42
C ASP A 103 -2.49 -0.55 2.49
N GLU A 104 -3.04 -1.28 1.54
CA GLU A 104 -4.40 -1.78 1.62
C GLU A 104 -4.49 -3.20 1.13
N CYS A 105 -5.50 -3.92 1.58
CA CYS A 105 -5.74 -5.26 1.10
C CYS A 105 -7.21 -5.64 1.19
N TYR A 106 -7.62 -6.56 0.31
CA TYR A 106 -9.01 -6.94 0.14
C TYR A 106 -9.19 -8.44 -0.08
N CYS A 107 -10.27 -8.99 0.49
CA CYS A 107 -10.89 -10.24 0.05
C CYS A 107 -12.05 -9.93 -0.90
N VAL A 108 -12.18 -10.71 -1.97
CA VAL A 108 -13.21 -10.56 -3.00
C VAL A 108 -14.19 -11.73 -2.94
N GLY A 109 -15.49 -11.43 -2.86
CA GLY A 109 -16.57 -12.43 -2.89
C GLY A 109 -16.86 -13.10 -1.55
N GLU A 110 -15.85 -13.38 -0.73
CA GLU A 110 -15.97 -14.03 0.58
C GLU A 110 -15.56 -13.12 1.73
N ALA A 111 -15.99 -13.44 2.95
CA ALA A 111 -15.61 -12.71 4.16
C ALA A 111 -14.08 -12.76 4.38
N ILE A 112 -13.57 -11.86 5.23
CA ILE A 112 -12.15 -11.73 5.52
C ILE A 112 -11.53 -13.08 5.92
N GLU A 113 -10.54 -13.52 5.12
CA GLU A 113 -9.69 -14.68 5.40
C GLU A 113 -8.33 -14.24 6.01
N GLU A 114 -7.50 -15.22 6.36
CA GLU A 114 -6.16 -14.97 6.90
C GLU A 114 -5.23 -14.29 5.89
N LEU A 115 -5.45 -14.45 4.58
CA LEU A 115 -4.64 -13.85 3.52
C LEU A 115 -5.52 -13.10 2.52
N PRO A 116 -5.09 -11.93 2.03
CA PRO A 116 -5.87 -11.17 1.08
C PRO A 116 -5.77 -11.73 -0.33
N ASP A 117 -6.83 -11.53 -1.12
CA ASP A 117 -6.81 -11.76 -2.56
C ASP A 117 -5.99 -10.68 -3.26
N ILE A 118 -6.17 -9.42 -2.85
CA ILE A 118 -5.50 -8.24 -3.41
C ILE A 118 -4.69 -7.56 -2.32
N ALA A 119 -3.40 -7.31 -2.56
CA ALA A 119 -2.60 -6.37 -1.79
C ALA A 119 -2.27 -5.15 -2.66
N ILE A 120 -2.38 -3.95 -2.08
CA ILE A 120 -2.04 -2.68 -2.71
C ILE A 120 -0.85 -2.08 -1.97
N GLU A 121 0.12 -1.58 -2.73
CA GLU A 121 1.33 -0.93 -2.24
C GLU A 121 1.48 0.44 -2.93
N VAL A 122 1.62 1.51 -2.17
CA VAL A 122 1.85 2.86 -2.68
C VAL A 122 3.35 3.11 -2.68
N ALA A 123 3.96 3.22 -3.86
CA ALA A 123 5.39 3.43 -4.03
C ALA A 123 5.66 4.88 -4.48
N LEU A 124 5.76 5.81 -3.52
CA LEU A 124 6.13 7.20 -3.82
C LEU A 124 7.64 7.40 -3.99
N THR A 125 8.44 6.53 -3.37
CA THR A 125 9.90 6.56 -3.45
C THR A 125 10.46 5.20 -3.89
N SER A 126 11.52 5.23 -4.70
CA SER A 126 12.21 4.04 -5.17
C SER A 126 13.03 3.37 -4.05
N GLY A 127 13.19 2.06 -4.14
CA GLY A 127 14.01 1.24 -3.23
C GLY A 127 13.17 0.49 -2.20
N GLY A 128 13.81 -0.28 -1.33
CA GLY A 128 13.12 -1.12 -0.35
C GLY A 128 13.19 -2.62 -0.67
N ILE A 129 12.42 -3.39 0.08
CA ILE A 129 12.27 -4.83 -0.14
C ILE A 129 11.43 -5.09 -1.39
N ASP A 130 11.81 -6.13 -2.14
CA ASP A 130 10.99 -6.69 -3.21
C ASP A 130 9.67 -7.26 -2.64
N LYS A 131 8.61 -6.44 -2.68
CA LYS A 131 7.28 -6.78 -2.18
C LYS A 131 6.69 -7.99 -2.89
N LEU A 132 7.00 -8.20 -4.17
CA LEU A 132 6.54 -9.39 -4.91
C LEU A 132 7.13 -10.67 -4.33
N SER A 133 8.41 -10.67 -3.95
CA SER A 133 9.03 -11.81 -3.25
C SER A 133 8.40 -12.09 -1.88
N VAL A 134 7.96 -11.05 -1.17
CA VAL A 134 7.22 -11.21 0.10
C VAL A 134 5.85 -11.81 -0.14
N CYS A 135 5.05 -11.18 -1.01
CA CYS A 135 3.69 -11.58 -1.31
C CYS A 135 3.60 -13.00 -1.90
N SER A 136 4.59 -13.42 -2.70
CA SER A 136 4.62 -14.77 -3.28
C SER A 136 4.76 -15.83 -2.18
N GLY A 137 5.64 -15.61 -1.20
CA GLY A 137 5.79 -16.51 -0.06
C GLY A 137 4.56 -16.59 0.84
N LEU A 138 3.74 -15.54 0.84
CA LEU A 138 2.46 -15.47 1.55
C LEU A 138 1.32 -16.10 0.73
N GLY A 139 1.34 -16.00 -0.60
CA GLY A 139 0.31 -16.53 -1.50
C GLY A 139 -0.79 -15.53 -1.89
N VAL A 140 -0.49 -14.22 -1.86
CA VAL A 140 -1.44 -13.18 -2.27
C VAL A 140 -1.71 -13.28 -3.77
N ARG A 141 -2.97 -13.29 -4.20
CA ARG A 141 -3.32 -13.60 -5.61
C ARG A 141 -2.95 -12.48 -6.57
N GLU A 142 -3.24 -11.23 -6.21
CA GLU A 142 -2.83 -10.05 -6.96
C GLU A 142 -2.12 -9.02 -6.08
N VAL A 143 -1.06 -8.41 -6.62
CA VAL A 143 -0.36 -7.28 -5.99
C VAL A 143 -0.39 -6.09 -6.93
N TRP A 144 -0.87 -4.95 -6.43
CA TRP A 144 -1.06 -3.73 -7.21
C TRP A 144 -0.15 -2.64 -6.65
N PHE A 145 0.76 -2.14 -7.49
CA PHE A 145 1.58 -0.99 -7.13
C PHE A 145 0.95 0.29 -7.70
N TRP A 146 0.78 1.29 -6.85
CA TRP A 146 0.63 2.67 -7.29
C TRP A 146 2.02 3.31 -7.35
N GLU A 147 2.54 3.49 -8.56
CA GLU A 147 3.87 4.05 -8.79
C GLU A 147 3.81 4.98 -10.01
N ASN A 148 4.52 6.11 -9.96
CA ASN A 148 4.61 7.05 -11.08
C ASN A 148 3.25 7.38 -11.70
N ASP A 149 2.26 7.68 -10.86
CA ASP A 149 0.92 8.10 -11.27
C ASP A 149 0.10 7.03 -12.04
N ALA A 150 0.48 5.75 -11.92
CA ALA A 150 -0.16 4.63 -12.59
C ALA A 150 -0.26 3.38 -11.69
N PHE A 151 -1.17 2.47 -12.05
CA PHE A 151 -1.26 1.15 -11.45
C PHE A 151 -0.44 0.13 -12.24
N HIS A 152 0.37 -0.66 -11.54
CA HIS A 152 1.11 -1.80 -12.07
C HIS A 152 0.64 -3.07 -11.35
N LEU A 153 0.06 -4.00 -12.09
CA LEU A 153 -0.59 -5.17 -11.51
C LEU A 153 0.22 -6.42 -11.77
N HIS A 154 0.22 -7.30 -10.78
CA HIS A 154 0.90 -8.57 -10.81
C HIS A 154 0.00 -9.68 -10.29
N ALA A 155 -0.22 -10.74 -11.07
CA ALA A 155 -0.94 -11.92 -10.64
C ALA A 155 0.01 -13.07 -10.31
N LEU A 156 -0.28 -13.81 -9.25
CA LEU A 156 0.51 -14.96 -8.83
C LEU A 156 0.26 -16.16 -9.76
N ARG A 157 1.34 -16.71 -10.32
CA ARG A 157 1.38 -17.91 -11.17
C ARG A 157 2.26 -18.95 -10.50
N GLY A 158 1.65 -19.83 -9.70
CA GLY A 158 2.41 -20.76 -8.87
C GLY A 158 3.19 -20.02 -7.79
N GLU A 159 4.51 -19.93 -7.92
CA GLU A 159 5.40 -19.24 -6.96
C GLU A 159 5.98 -17.91 -7.49
N ALA A 160 5.58 -17.46 -8.68
CA ALA A 160 6.11 -16.24 -9.29
C ALA A 160 4.99 -15.32 -9.75
N TYR A 161 5.26 -14.01 -9.77
CA TYR A 161 4.31 -13.02 -10.28
C TYR A 161 4.51 -12.76 -11.78
N GLU A 162 3.40 -12.60 -12.47
CA GLU A 162 3.34 -12.16 -13.87
C GLU A 162 2.65 -10.78 -13.92
N ALA A 163 3.17 -9.86 -14.74
CA ALA A 163 2.52 -8.58 -14.96
C ALA A 163 1.22 -8.76 -15.77
N ILE A 164 0.13 -8.16 -15.30
CA ILE A 164 -1.19 -8.23 -15.96
C ILE A 164 -1.66 -6.82 -16.32
N ALA A 165 -2.44 -6.71 -17.40
CA ALA A 165 -2.95 -5.42 -17.89
C ALA A 165 -4.26 -4.97 -17.19
N ALA A 166 -4.98 -5.90 -16.58
CA ALA A 166 -6.22 -5.67 -15.85
C ALA A 166 -6.30 -6.68 -14.70
N SER A 167 -7.07 -6.36 -13.67
CA SER A 167 -7.32 -7.30 -12.58
C SER A 167 -8.16 -8.48 -13.07
N GLU A 168 -7.79 -9.69 -12.67
CA GLU A 168 -8.56 -10.91 -12.88
C GLU A 168 -9.66 -11.04 -11.80
N LEU A 169 -9.44 -10.43 -10.64
CA LEU A 169 -10.34 -10.39 -9.50
C LEU A 169 -11.44 -9.32 -9.62
N LEU A 170 -11.10 -8.16 -10.20
CA LEU A 170 -12.01 -7.04 -10.45
C LEU A 170 -12.00 -6.69 -11.95
N PRO A 171 -12.51 -7.57 -12.84
CA PRO A 171 -12.36 -7.43 -14.29
C PRO A 171 -13.02 -6.18 -14.89
N ASP A 172 -14.07 -5.67 -14.24
CA ASP A 172 -14.79 -4.47 -14.68
C ASP A 172 -14.15 -3.15 -14.19
N LEU A 173 -13.10 -3.22 -13.37
CA LEU A 173 -12.40 -2.05 -12.87
C LEU A 173 -11.41 -1.53 -13.90
N ASP A 174 -11.77 -0.43 -14.57
CA ASP A 174 -10.83 0.30 -15.42
C ASP A 174 -9.80 1.06 -14.57
N LEU A 175 -8.63 0.47 -14.40
CA LEU A 175 -7.51 1.01 -13.61
C LEU A 175 -6.87 2.25 -14.25
N VAL A 176 -6.96 2.39 -15.58
CA VAL A 176 -6.51 3.61 -16.27
C VAL A 176 -7.47 4.75 -15.93
N ALA A 177 -8.78 4.48 -15.91
CA ALA A 177 -9.76 5.44 -15.44
C ALA A 177 -9.54 5.79 -13.97
N LEU A 178 -9.41 4.78 -13.11
CA LEU A 178 -9.16 4.93 -11.67
C LEU A 178 -7.94 5.83 -11.41
N ALA A 179 -6.81 5.59 -12.08
CA ALA A 179 -5.59 6.39 -11.95
C ALA A 179 -5.80 7.87 -12.25
N ARG A 180 -6.70 8.22 -13.20
CA ARG A 180 -7.04 9.63 -13.46
C ARG A 180 -7.71 10.27 -12.25
N PHE A 181 -8.55 9.55 -11.51
CA PHE A 181 -9.23 10.07 -10.32
C PHE A 181 -8.34 10.08 -9.08
N VAL A 182 -7.39 9.15 -8.95
CA VAL A 182 -6.40 9.16 -7.85
C VAL A 182 -5.53 10.42 -7.91
N ARG A 183 -5.22 10.93 -9.11
CA ARG A 183 -4.41 12.15 -9.30
C ARG A 183 -5.17 13.46 -9.05
N TRP A 184 -6.43 13.39 -8.63
CA TRP A 184 -7.20 14.60 -8.34
C TRP A 184 -6.72 15.22 -7.02
N PRO A 185 -6.48 16.55 -6.97
CA PRO A 185 -5.99 17.21 -5.76
C PRO A 185 -6.95 17.09 -4.57
N ASP A 186 -8.26 17.09 -4.83
CA ASP A 186 -9.29 17.02 -3.80
C ASP A 186 -9.95 15.64 -3.77
N GLN A 187 -9.74 14.91 -2.68
CA GLN A 187 -10.26 13.55 -2.53
C GLN A 187 -11.80 13.50 -2.58
N HIS A 188 -12.47 14.51 -2.04
CA HIS A 188 -13.94 14.50 -1.99
C HIS A 188 -14.54 14.70 -3.39
N ALA A 189 -14.00 15.63 -4.16
CA ALA A 189 -14.36 15.87 -5.55
C ALA A 189 -14.03 14.66 -6.42
N ALA A 190 -12.88 14.01 -6.19
CA ALA A 190 -12.47 12.80 -6.90
C ALA A 190 -13.51 11.69 -6.75
N VAL A 191 -13.92 11.38 -5.51
CA VAL A 191 -14.94 10.35 -5.23
C VAL A 191 -16.28 10.69 -5.88
N LYS A 192 -16.72 11.95 -5.80
CA LYS A 192 -17.98 12.39 -6.45
C LYS A 192 -17.92 12.25 -7.96
N ALA A 193 -16.82 12.65 -8.57
CA ALA A 193 -16.65 12.59 -10.02
C ALA A 193 -16.53 11.15 -10.50
N PHE A 194 -15.79 10.30 -9.78
CA PHE A 194 -15.67 8.88 -10.09
C PHE A 194 -17.03 8.18 -10.01
N ARG A 195 -17.83 8.47 -8.97
CA ARG A 195 -19.21 7.97 -8.87
C ARG A 195 -20.06 8.36 -10.08
N GLY A 196 -19.98 9.62 -10.49
CA GLY A 196 -20.68 10.11 -11.68
C GLY A 196 -20.23 9.39 -12.95
N TRP A 197 -18.92 9.17 -13.10
CA TRP A 197 -18.36 8.41 -14.21
C TRP A 197 -18.86 6.95 -14.23
N LEU A 198 -18.82 6.25 -13.10
CA LEU A 198 -19.30 4.86 -12.99
C LEU A 198 -20.75 4.67 -13.41
N ARG A 199 -21.62 5.65 -13.11
CA ARG A 199 -23.05 5.61 -13.42
C ARG A 199 -23.40 6.00 -14.85
N ASN A 200 -22.54 6.79 -15.49
CA ASN A 200 -22.77 7.29 -16.84
C ASN A 200 -22.00 6.50 -17.91
N ALA A 201 -20.99 5.73 -17.53
CA ALA A 201 -20.22 4.84 -18.41
C ALA A 201 -20.90 3.46 -18.58
N GLY A 202 -22.23 3.43 -18.60
CA GLY A 202 -23.04 2.23 -18.87
C GLY A 202 -23.28 2.03 -20.36
#